data_AF-A0A3A4PUZ4-F1
#
_entry.id   AF-A0A3A4PUZ4-F1
#
_cell.length_a   1.000
_cell.length_b   1.000
_cell.length_c   1.000
_cell.angle_alpha   90.00
_cell.angle_beta   90.00
_cell.angle_gamma   90.00
#
_symmetry.space_group_name_H-M   'P 1'
#
loop_
_entity.id
_entity.type
_entity.pdbx_description
1 polymer ?
#
loop_
_entity_poly.entity_id
_entity_poly.type
_entity_poly.pdbx_seq_one_letter_code
_entity_poly.pdbx_strand_id
1 'polypeptide(L)'
;LFPYISGLWFMMISAGLVILAGFAVVLLIDNAALIGAACYLLFIGLSGSIFVGVFMLVTPDIGWPAMPYLAGAYVLAWLAGFLTPGAPAGLGVRELVLASLLAGLASIPSILFTVLMSRAITAIGDLLFFVAGQALPATEDLYAGDTDQ
;
A
#
# COMPACT_ATOMS: atom_id res chain seq x y z
N LEU A 1 -19.09 -13.67 -15.51
CA LEU A 1 -19.46 -12.23 -15.40
C LEU A 1 -20.08 -11.87 -14.05
N PHE A 2 -20.96 -12.70 -13.47
CA PHE A 2 -21.54 -12.47 -12.13
C PHE A 2 -20.58 -12.50 -10.90
N PRO A 3 -19.49 -13.31 -10.85
CA PRO A 3 -18.62 -13.39 -9.66
C PRO A 3 -17.54 -12.31 -9.55
N TYR A 4 -17.34 -11.49 -10.59
CA TYR A 4 -16.38 -10.37 -10.56
C TYR A 4 -16.96 -9.14 -9.85
N ILE A 5 -18.28 -8.98 -9.86
CA ILE A 5 -18.97 -7.83 -9.28
C ILE A 5 -18.92 -7.89 -7.75
N SER A 6 -19.03 -9.07 -7.14
CA SER A 6 -19.00 -9.26 -5.68
C SER A 6 -17.63 -8.99 -5.05
N GLY A 7 -16.52 -9.26 -5.76
CA GLY A 7 -15.16 -8.94 -5.28
C GLY A 7 -14.90 -7.43 -5.21
N LEU A 8 -15.47 -6.66 -6.15
CA LEU A 8 -15.37 -5.20 -6.17
C LEU A 8 -16.04 -4.56 -4.95
N TRP A 9 -17.21 -5.06 -4.55
CA TRP A 9 -17.94 -4.56 -3.37
C TRP A 9 -17.17 -4.84 -2.07
N PHE A 10 -16.57 -6.02 -1.92
CA PHE A 10 -15.73 -6.34 -0.75
C PHE A 10 -14.45 -5.50 -0.70
N MET A 11 -13.84 -5.22 -1.86
CA MET A 11 -12.69 -4.31 -1.98
C MET A 11 -13.06 -2.87 -1.59
N MET A 12 -14.24 -2.39 -2.00
CA MET A 12 -14.77 -1.09 -1.58
C MET A 12 -15.11 -1.02 -0.09
N ILE A 13 -15.64 -2.11 0.50
CA ILE A 13 -15.98 -2.19 1.93
C ILE A 13 -14.72 -2.24 2.80
N SER A 14 -13.71 -3.02 2.41
CA SER A 14 -12.44 -3.08 3.15
C SER A 14 -11.66 -1.77 3.06
N ALA A 15 -11.59 -1.15 1.87
CA ALA A 15 -11.04 0.19 1.71
C ALA A 15 -11.83 1.21 2.55
N GLY A 16 -13.16 1.14 2.53
CA GLY A 16 -14.04 1.97 3.36
C GLY A 16 -13.81 1.79 4.86
N LEU A 17 -13.59 0.56 5.34
CA LEU A 17 -13.28 0.27 6.75
C LEU A 17 -11.90 0.75 7.16
N VAL A 18 -10.89 0.64 6.28
CA VAL A 18 -9.55 1.20 6.53
C VAL A 18 -9.60 2.73 6.58
N ILE A 19 -10.39 3.34 5.69
CA ILE A 19 -10.65 4.80 5.69
C ILE A 19 -11.39 5.22 6.97
N LEU A 20 -12.43 4.50 7.38
CA LEU A 20 -13.21 4.79 8.59
C LEU A 20 -12.42 4.58 9.87
N ALA A 21 -11.60 3.53 9.95
CA ALA A 21 -10.73 3.26 11.10
C ALA A 21 -9.61 4.31 11.19
N GLY A 22 -9.00 4.68 10.05
CA GLY A 22 -8.07 5.80 9.97
C GLY A 22 -8.72 7.10 10.41
N PHE A 23 -9.95 7.38 9.96
CA PHE A 23 -10.72 8.56 10.33
C PHE A 23 -11.12 8.59 11.82
N ALA A 24 -11.56 7.47 12.39
CA ALA A 24 -11.91 7.37 13.81
C ALA A 24 -10.68 7.54 14.72
N VAL A 25 -9.52 7.03 14.29
CA VAL A 25 -8.24 7.26 14.96
C VAL A 25 -7.86 8.74 14.88
N VAL A 26 -8.08 9.41 13.74
CA VAL A 26 -7.92 10.88 13.51
C VAL A 26 -8.77 11.75 14.44
N LEU A 27 -9.80 11.20 15.08
CA LEU A 27 -10.66 11.96 16.00
C LEU A 27 -10.23 11.87 17.47
N LEU A 28 -9.18 11.11 17.83
CA LEU A 28 -8.92 10.75 19.23
C LEU A 28 -7.56 11.18 19.84
N ILE A 29 -6.62 11.81 19.10
CA ILE A 29 -5.24 12.12 19.58
C ILE A 29 -4.75 13.50 19.02
N ASP A 30 -3.69 14.10 19.56
CA ASP A 30 -3.09 15.36 19.08
C ASP A 30 -2.79 15.38 17.57
N ASN A 31 -3.13 16.50 16.92
CA ASN A 31 -3.36 16.61 15.47
C ASN A 31 -2.19 16.16 14.56
N ALA A 32 -0.92 16.42 14.93
CA ALA A 32 0.20 16.19 14.00
C ALA A 32 0.63 14.72 13.92
N ALA A 33 0.79 14.05 15.06
CA ALA A 33 1.17 12.63 15.10
C ALA A 33 0.08 11.73 14.51
N LEU A 34 -1.16 12.17 14.64
CA LEU A 34 -2.34 11.44 14.22
C LEU A 34 -2.55 11.48 12.71
N ILE A 35 -2.34 12.64 12.09
CA ILE A 35 -2.32 12.77 10.64
C ILE A 35 -1.21 11.88 10.06
N GLY A 36 -0.02 11.88 10.66
CA GLY A 36 1.08 11.01 10.25
C GLY A 36 0.72 9.52 10.33
N ALA A 37 0.15 9.06 11.45
CA ALA A 37 -0.28 7.68 11.61
C ALA A 37 -1.39 7.28 10.62
N ALA A 38 -2.36 8.17 10.38
CA ALA A 38 -3.45 7.93 9.43
C ALA A 38 -2.96 7.85 7.99
N CYS A 39 -2.06 8.75 7.57
CA CYS A 39 -1.40 8.70 6.27
C CYS A 39 -0.63 7.37 6.09
N TYR A 40 0.03 6.90 7.16
CA TYR A 40 0.76 5.64 7.12
C TYR A 40 -0.13 4.41 7.01
N LEU A 41 -1.23 4.39 7.76
CA LEU A 41 -2.23 3.33 7.68
C LEU A 41 -2.92 3.30 6.31
N LEU A 42 -3.18 4.47 5.73
CA LEU A 42 -3.68 4.58 4.37
C LEU A 42 -2.66 4.01 3.37
N PHE A 43 -1.39 4.40 3.49
CA PHE A 43 -0.32 3.93 2.62
C PHE A 43 -0.15 2.41 2.68
N ILE A 44 -0.11 1.82 3.88
CA ILE A 44 0.06 0.37 4.03
C ILE A 44 -1.17 -0.39 3.51
N GLY A 45 -2.38 0.14 3.73
CA GLY A 45 -3.63 -0.43 3.22
C GLY A 45 -3.72 -0.39 1.69
N LEU A 46 -3.39 0.74 1.07
CA LEU A 46 -3.32 0.88 -0.39
C LEU A 46 -2.28 -0.06 -0.99
N SER A 47 -1.08 -0.08 -0.41
CA SER A 47 0.02 -0.89 -0.94
C SER A 47 -0.25 -2.40 -0.77
N GLY A 48 -0.90 -2.80 0.33
CA GLY A 48 -1.37 -4.17 0.52
C GLY A 48 -2.46 -4.56 -0.48
N SER A 49 -3.38 -3.64 -0.79
CA SER A 49 -4.41 -3.86 -1.81
C SER A 49 -3.80 -4.03 -3.21
N ILE A 50 -2.81 -3.21 -3.56
CA ILE A 50 -2.04 -3.35 -4.81
C ILE A 50 -1.35 -4.72 -4.86
N PHE A 51 -0.68 -5.13 -3.78
CA PHE A 51 -0.01 -6.43 -3.72
C PHE A 51 -0.98 -7.60 -3.93
N VAL A 52 -2.12 -7.61 -3.23
CA VAL A 52 -3.16 -8.64 -3.39
C VAL A 52 -3.68 -8.66 -4.83
N GLY A 53 -3.95 -7.49 -5.42
CA GLY A 53 -4.40 -7.38 -6.81
C GLY A 53 -3.39 -7.96 -7.80
N VAL A 54 -2.11 -7.59 -7.69
CA VAL A 54 -1.05 -8.14 -8.55
C VAL A 54 -0.90 -9.64 -8.31
N PHE A 55 -0.96 -10.11 -7.07
CA PHE A 55 -0.82 -11.54 -6.75
C PHE A 55 -1.90 -12.38 -7.41
N MET A 56 -3.15 -11.91 -7.41
CA MET A 56 -4.27 -12.57 -8.06
C MET A 56 -4.18 -12.57 -9.59
N LEU A 57 -3.54 -11.56 -10.18
CA LEU A 57 -3.27 -11.54 -11.62
C LEU A 57 -2.17 -12.53 -12.01
N VAL A 58 -1.16 -12.70 -11.15
CA VAL A 58 -0.03 -13.61 -11.38
C VAL A 58 -0.40 -15.06 -11.08
N THR A 59 -1.27 -15.28 -10.08
CA THR A 59 -1.68 -16.61 -9.60
C THR A 59 -3.21 -16.72 -9.53
N PRO A 60 -3.90 -16.88 -10.68
CA PRO A 60 -5.37 -16.80 -10.76
C PRO A 60 -6.09 -17.96 -10.07
N ASP A 61 -5.40 -19.06 -9.80
CA ASP A 61 -5.97 -20.24 -9.13
C ASP A 61 -6.20 -20.03 -7.62
N ILE A 62 -5.65 -18.94 -7.06
CA ILE A 62 -5.82 -18.57 -5.66
C ILE A 62 -7.19 -17.90 -5.48
N GLY A 63 -8.10 -18.59 -4.81
CA GLY A 63 -9.43 -18.07 -4.52
C GLY A 63 -9.43 -16.86 -3.58
N TRP A 64 -10.50 -16.06 -3.66
CA TRP A 64 -10.81 -14.91 -2.79
C TRP A 64 -10.65 -15.16 -1.27
N PRO A 65 -10.92 -16.35 -0.71
CA PRO A 65 -10.69 -16.62 0.71
C PRO A 65 -9.24 -16.43 1.17
N ALA A 66 -8.27 -16.46 0.26
CA ALA A 66 -6.85 -16.24 0.58
C ALA A 66 -6.48 -14.75 0.73
N MET A 67 -7.35 -13.81 0.34
CA MET A 67 -7.08 -12.37 0.44
C MET A 67 -6.62 -11.88 1.82
N PRO A 68 -7.33 -12.18 2.94
CA PRO A 68 -6.89 -11.73 4.25
C PRO A 68 -5.52 -12.30 4.63
N TYR A 69 -5.22 -13.52 4.17
CA TYR A 69 -3.91 -14.14 4.37
C TYR A 69 -2.82 -13.42 3.57
N LEU A 70 -3.07 -13.11 2.29
CA LEU A 70 -2.15 -12.35 1.43
C LEU A 70 -1.88 -10.94 1.99
N ALA A 71 -2.93 -10.24 2.43
CA ALA A 71 -2.82 -8.92 3.04
C ALA A 71 -2.04 -8.97 4.37
N GLY A 72 -2.33 -9.94 5.23
CA GLY A 72 -1.60 -10.16 6.47
C GLY A 72 -0.12 -10.48 6.24
N ALA A 73 0.17 -11.36 5.29
CA ALA A 73 1.55 -11.70 4.90
C ALA A 73 2.31 -10.47 4.39
N TYR A 74 1.65 -9.63 3.58
CA TYR A 74 2.20 -8.36 3.13
C TYR A 74 2.53 -7.41 4.28
N VAL A 75 1.61 -7.21 5.22
CA VAL A 75 1.81 -6.33 6.38
C VAL A 75 2.97 -6.83 7.25
N LEU A 76 3.03 -8.13 7.55
CA LEU A 76 4.11 -8.73 8.33
C LEU A 76 5.47 -8.59 7.64
N ALA A 77 5.54 -8.86 6.34
CA ALA A 77 6.77 -8.73 5.58
C ALA A 77 7.22 -7.28 5.43
N TRP A 78 6.27 -6.36 5.25
CA TRP A 78 6.53 -4.94 5.22
C TRP A 78 7.08 -4.47 6.58
N LEU A 79 6.48 -4.91 7.71
CA LEU A 79 6.97 -4.62 9.07
C LEU A 79 8.38 -5.18 9.29
N ALA A 80 8.64 -6.42 8.87
CA ALA A 80 9.96 -7.02 8.98
C ALA A 80 11.02 -6.27 8.17
N GLY A 81 10.68 -5.81 6.96
CA GLY A 81 11.56 -4.98 6.14
C GLY A 81 11.80 -3.59 6.75
N PHE A 82 10.79 -3.00 7.40
CA PHE A 82 10.94 -1.73 8.11
C PHE A 82 11.86 -1.85 9.34
N LEU A 83 11.78 -2.97 10.05
CA LEU A 83 12.57 -3.21 11.27
C LEU A 83 14.04 -3.56 11.00
N THR A 84 14.41 -3.85 9.76
CA THR A 84 15.75 -4.35 9.39
C THR A 84 16.47 -3.43 8.39
N PRO A 85 16.91 -2.23 8.84
CA PRO A 85 17.73 -1.37 8.00
C PRO A 85 19.07 -2.06 7.69
N GLY A 86 19.41 -2.16 6.40
CA GLY A 86 20.74 -2.64 5.96
C GLY A 86 20.85 -4.10 5.52
N ALA A 87 19.75 -4.78 5.15
CA ALA A 87 19.82 -6.13 4.61
C ALA A 87 20.60 -6.22 3.27
N PRO A 88 21.47 -7.24 3.08
CA PRO A 88 22.44 -7.32 1.98
C PRO A 88 21.83 -7.60 0.58
N ALA A 89 22.64 -7.30 -0.44
CA ALA A 89 22.29 -7.01 -1.85
C ALA A 89 21.67 -8.12 -2.74
N GLY A 90 21.04 -9.17 -2.20
CA GLY A 90 20.51 -10.29 -3.01
C GLY A 90 18.98 -10.47 -2.94
N LEU A 91 18.46 -10.70 -1.74
CA LEU A 91 17.03 -10.81 -1.43
C LEU A 91 16.78 -10.00 -0.17
N GLY A 92 15.94 -8.97 -0.25
CA GLY A 92 15.58 -8.20 0.92
C GLY A 92 14.79 -9.03 1.93
N VAL A 93 14.76 -8.57 3.19
CA VAL A 93 14.05 -9.25 4.29
C VAL A 93 12.58 -9.44 3.96
N ARG A 94 11.98 -8.47 3.28
CA ARG A 94 10.58 -8.50 2.89
C ARG A 94 10.28 -9.61 1.89
N GLU A 95 11.13 -9.78 0.89
CA GLU A 95 11.02 -10.82 -0.13
C GLU A 95 11.13 -12.20 0.51
N LEU A 96 12.05 -12.37 1.46
CA LEU A 96 12.21 -13.62 2.22
C LEU A 96 11.01 -13.94 3.09
N VAL A 97 10.47 -12.95 3.81
CA VAL A 97 9.29 -13.14 4.66
C VAL A 97 8.05 -13.44 3.82
N LEU A 98 7.89 -12.81 2.65
CA LEU A 98 6.78 -13.16 1.75
C LEU A 98 6.96 -14.55 1.13
N ALA A 99 8.17 -14.91 0.71
CA ALA A 99 8.44 -16.23 0.19
C ALA A 99 8.21 -17.33 1.23
N SER A 100 8.52 -17.07 2.51
CA SER A 100 8.29 -18.02 3.59
C SER A 100 6.82 -18.11 4.01
N LEU A 101 6.13 -16.97 4.14
CA LEU A 101 4.72 -16.92 4.51
C LEU A 101 3.82 -17.44 3.39
N LEU A 102 4.13 -17.19 2.12
CA LEU A 102 3.33 -17.66 0.99
C LEU A 102 3.84 -18.98 0.40
N ALA A 103 4.78 -19.64 1.10
CA ALA A 103 5.28 -20.95 0.71
C ALA A 103 4.12 -21.94 0.62
N GLY A 104 3.98 -22.59 -0.54
CA GLY A 104 2.90 -23.55 -0.80
C GLY A 104 1.62 -22.95 -1.40
N LEU A 105 1.48 -21.61 -1.43
CA LEU A 105 0.40 -20.96 -2.18
C LEU A 105 0.81 -20.70 -3.63
N ALA A 106 2.04 -20.23 -3.85
CA ALA A 106 2.56 -19.95 -5.19
C ALA A 106 4.05 -20.30 -5.28
N SER A 107 4.56 -20.36 -6.51
CA SER A 107 5.98 -20.54 -6.76
C SER A 107 6.79 -19.33 -6.27
N ILE A 108 8.02 -19.55 -5.78
CA ILE A 108 8.92 -18.46 -5.36
C ILE A 108 9.09 -17.39 -6.46
N PRO A 109 9.30 -17.75 -7.74
CA PRO A 109 9.34 -16.75 -8.82
C PRO A 109 8.09 -15.89 -8.93
N SER A 110 6.88 -16.48 -8.79
CA SER A 110 5.61 -15.76 -8.82
C SER A 110 5.47 -14.78 -7.66
N ILE A 111 5.87 -15.19 -6.45
CA ILE A 111 5.85 -14.35 -5.24
C ILE A 111 6.81 -13.17 -5.42
N LEU A 112 8.06 -13.43 -5.82
CA LEU A 112 9.05 -12.38 -6.04
C LEU A 112 8.62 -11.40 -7.14
N PHE A 113 8.09 -11.91 -8.26
CA PHE A 113 7.57 -11.07 -9.34
C PHE A 113 6.44 -10.15 -8.84
N THR A 114 5.52 -10.69 -8.04
CA THR A 114 4.43 -9.91 -7.43
C THR A 114 4.97 -8.80 -6.53
N VAL A 115 5.94 -9.12 -5.67
CA VAL A 115 6.57 -8.12 -4.79
C VAL A 115 7.21 -7.00 -5.62
N LEU A 116 8.01 -7.35 -6.63
CA LEU A 116 8.68 -6.38 -7.48
C LEU A 116 7.70 -5.48 -8.24
N MET A 117 6.64 -6.06 -8.82
CA MET A 117 5.61 -5.28 -9.53
C MET A 117 4.84 -4.37 -8.58
N SER A 118 4.44 -4.86 -7.40
CA SER A 118 3.75 -4.02 -6.41
C SER A 118 4.60 -2.81 -5.99
N ARG A 119 5.91 -2.99 -5.85
CA ARG A 119 6.85 -1.91 -5.53
C ARG A 119 7.06 -0.94 -6.70
N ALA A 120 7.13 -1.46 -7.92
CA ALA A 120 7.21 -0.62 -9.10
C ALA A 120 5.97 0.29 -9.22
N ILE A 121 4.78 -0.25 -8.98
CA ILE A 121 3.53 0.51 -8.99
C ILE A 121 3.54 1.62 -7.94
N THR A 122 3.91 1.30 -6.68
CA THR A 122 3.94 2.32 -5.62
C THR A 122 5.03 3.37 -5.89
N ALA A 123 6.21 2.97 -6.34
CA ALA A 123 7.31 3.91 -6.64
C ALA A 123 6.99 4.83 -7.83
N ILE A 124 6.33 4.31 -8.86
CA ILE A 124 5.83 5.14 -9.98
C ILE A 124 4.77 6.10 -9.47
N GLY A 125 3.86 5.64 -8.60
CA GLY A 125 2.88 6.51 -7.93
C GLY A 125 3.55 7.66 -7.19
N ASP A 126 4.55 7.36 -6.36
CA ASP A 126 5.32 8.36 -5.60
C ASP A 126 6.03 9.35 -6.54
N LEU A 127 6.61 8.87 -7.64
CA LEU A 127 7.26 9.71 -8.65
C LEU A 127 6.26 10.66 -9.33
N LEU A 128 5.08 10.15 -9.69
CA LEU A 128 4.02 10.97 -10.29
C LEU A 128 3.51 12.03 -9.31
N PHE A 129 3.33 11.67 -8.03
CA PHE A 129 2.96 12.62 -6.98
C PHE A 129 4.02 13.70 -6.79
N PHE A 130 5.31 13.31 -6.79
CA PHE A 130 6.42 14.26 -6.71
C PHE A 130 6.41 15.25 -7.89
N VAL A 131 6.28 14.77 -9.13
CA VAL A 131 6.24 15.64 -10.32
C VAL A 131 5.00 16.54 -10.31
N ALA A 132 3.83 16.01 -9.93
CA ALA A 132 2.60 16.79 -9.83
C ALA A 132 2.70 17.89 -8.76
N GLY A 133 3.34 17.59 -7.63
CA GLY A 133 3.60 18.57 -6.57
C GLY A 133 4.48 19.73 -7.05
N GLN A 134 5.50 19.46 -7.87
CA GLN A 134 6.36 20.50 -8.45
C GLN A 134 5.65 21.38 -9.49
N ALA A 135 4.56 20.89 -10.10
CA ALA A 135 3.80 21.63 -11.11
C ALA A 135 2.72 22.55 -10.51
N LEU A 136 2.42 22.43 -9.21
CA LEU A 136 1.51 23.33 -8.51
C LEU A 136 2.25 24.64 -8.16
N PRO A 137 1.71 25.82 -8.56
CA PRO A 137 2.26 27.10 -8.13
C PRO A 137 2.32 27.17 -6.61
N ALA A 138 3.44 27.67 -6.07
CA ALA A 138 3.55 27.92 -4.64
C ALA A 138 2.44 28.90 -4.24
N THR A 139 1.67 28.55 -3.21
CA THR A 139 0.61 29.41 -2.68
C THR A 139 1.12 30.76 -2.14
N GLU A 140 2.45 30.95 -2.08
CA GLU A 140 3.09 32.25 -1.81
C GLU A 140 2.74 33.32 -2.85
N ASP A 141 2.57 32.94 -4.13
CA ASP A 141 2.23 33.90 -5.19
C ASP A 141 0.79 34.44 -5.07
N LEU A 142 -0.08 33.71 -4.36
CA LEU A 142 -1.49 34.08 -4.16
C LEU A 142 -1.70 35.00 -2.94
N TYR A 143 -0.75 35.03 -2.00
CA TYR A 143 -0.78 35.90 -0.80
C TYR A 143 0.09 37.17 -0.95
N ALA A 144 1.11 37.14 -1.81
CA ALA A 144 1.93 38.32 -2.09
C ALA A 144 1.17 39.44 -2.83
N GLY A 145 0.04 39.15 -3.46
CA GLY A 145 -0.79 40.13 -4.19
C GLY A 145 -1.73 40.97 -3.33
N ASP A 146 -1.89 40.67 -2.03
CA ASP A 146 -2.87 41.31 -1.14
C ASP A 146 -2.23 42.30 -0.13
N THR A 147 -0.89 42.36 -0.05
CA THR A 147 -0.17 43.24 0.88
C THR A 147 0.24 44.59 0.29
N ASP A 148 -0.07 44.83 -0.99
CA ASP A 148 0.25 46.06 -1.73
C ASP A 148 -0.98 46.98 -1.97
N GLN A 149 -2.10 46.78 -1.25
CA GLN A 149 -3.27 47.68 -1.25
C GLN A 149 -3.50 48.32 0.12
#